data_AF-A0A7Y1A3J3-F1
#
_entry.id   AF-A0A7Y1A3J3-F1
#
_cell.length_a   1.000
_cell.length_b   1.000
_cell.length_c   1.000
_cell.angle_alpha   90.00
_cell.angle_beta   90.00
_cell.angle_gamma   90.00
#
_symmetry.space_group_name_H-M   'P 1'
#
loop_
_entity.id
_entity.type
_entity.pdbx_description
1 polymer ?
#
loop_
_entity_poly.entity_id
_entity_poly.type
_entity_poly.pdbx_seq_one_letter_code
_entity_poly.pdbx_strand_id
1 'polypeptide(L)'
;MYNSQLPTDGHSPTAEAAHGRGAQAFGNAPEQHGNQRIRHLLKCFGLRTSLIRLKVIDALLTAADNQRTLGVRGVHSHLLELGIPLSFLSVREVLKRLCSEGVITLNADKSYSLHEEAAKVLEGRA
;
A
#
# COMPACT_ATOMS: atom_id res chain seq x y z
N MET A 1 44.85 34.57 -1.53
CA MET A 1 45.48 33.64 -2.49
C MET A 1 46.40 32.76 -1.64
N TYR A 2 46.13 31.51 -1.33
CA TYR A 2 45.99 30.38 -2.25
C TYR A 2 45.20 29.23 -1.64
N ASN A 3 44.43 28.59 -2.52
CA ASN A 3 43.57 27.43 -2.34
C ASN A 3 44.42 26.15 -2.35
N SER A 4 44.35 25.31 -1.31
CA SER A 4 45.00 23.98 -1.33
C SER A 4 44.08 22.97 -2.01
N GLN A 5 44.21 22.87 -3.34
CA GLN A 5 43.73 21.75 -4.14
C GLN A 5 44.63 20.52 -3.93
N LEU A 6 44.01 19.36 -3.73
CA LEU A 6 44.61 18.06 -3.94
C LEU A 6 44.00 17.46 -5.22
N PRO A 7 44.78 17.22 -6.29
CA PRO A 7 44.38 16.37 -7.40
C PRO A 7 45.08 15.01 -7.30
N THR A 8 44.35 13.91 -7.38
CA THR A 8 44.89 12.64 -7.87
C THR A 8 43.79 11.96 -8.66
N ASP A 9 44.00 12.01 -9.98
CA ASP A 9 43.21 11.39 -11.03
C ASP A 9 43.57 9.90 -11.16
N GLY A 10 42.62 9.09 -11.66
CA GLY A 10 42.96 7.92 -12.48
C GLY A 10 42.60 6.54 -11.94
N HIS A 11 41.33 6.12 -12.12
CA HIS A 11 40.94 4.96 -12.96
C HIS A 11 39.52 4.46 -12.64
N SER A 12 38.59 4.77 -13.55
CA SER A 12 37.41 3.96 -13.90
C SER A 12 37.82 2.77 -14.79
N PRO A 13 36.92 1.83 -15.16
CA PRO A 13 35.78 1.23 -14.47
C PRO A 13 35.89 -0.32 -14.46
N THR A 14 35.72 -0.98 -13.32
CA THR A 14 35.47 -2.43 -13.30
C THR A 14 33.97 -2.66 -13.37
N ALA A 15 33.50 -2.89 -14.60
CA ALA A 15 32.34 -3.72 -14.84
C ALA A 15 32.55 -5.09 -14.18
N GLU A 16 31.44 -5.79 -13.95
CA GLU A 16 31.35 -7.18 -13.49
C GLU A 16 31.20 -7.38 -11.97
N ALA A 17 29.97 -7.15 -11.51
CA ALA A 17 29.31 -8.12 -10.63
C ALA A 17 27.83 -8.20 -11.04
N ALA A 18 27.58 -9.08 -12.01
CA ALA A 18 26.25 -9.58 -12.27
C ALA A 18 25.72 -10.34 -11.03
N HIS A 19 24.40 -10.36 -10.92
CA HIS A 19 23.57 -11.24 -10.09
C HIS A 19 23.29 -10.83 -8.64
N GLY A 20 21.99 -10.67 -8.39
CA GLY A 20 21.38 -10.42 -7.10
C GLY A 20 20.50 -9.18 -7.16
N ARG A 21 19.47 -9.12 -7.99
CA ARG A 21 18.11 -9.50 -7.56
C ARG A 21 18.04 -9.98 -6.10
N GLY A 22 18.40 -9.10 -5.16
CA GLY A 22 18.18 -9.24 -3.72
C GLY A 22 16.71 -9.03 -3.39
N ALA A 23 15.83 -9.71 -4.11
CA ALA A 23 14.46 -9.96 -3.70
C ALA A 23 14.47 -11.15 -2.73
N GLN A 24 15.19 -11.06 -1.61
CA GLN A 24 15.05 -11.96 -0.45
C GLN A 24 16.11 -11.63 0.59
N ALA A 25 15.77 -10.74 1.51
CA ALA A 25 16.25 -10.79 2.89
C ALA A 25 15.36 -9.85 3.68
N PHE A 26 14.45 -10.43 4.47
CA PHE A 26 14.02 -10.00 5.80
C PHE A 26 12.60 -10.51 6.05
N GLY A 27 12.53 -11.64 6.76
CA GLY A 27 11.45 -11.98 7.69
C GLY A 27 10.12 -12.40 7.08
N ASN A 28 9.80 -13.68 7.24
CA ASN A 28 8.43 -14.18 7.20
C ASN A 28 7.49 -13.23 7.98
N ALA A 29 6.57 -12.58 7.26
CA ALA A 29 5.39 -12.00 7.88
C ALA A 29 4.24 -12.05 6.87
N PRO A 30 3.06 -12.59 7.23
CA PRO A 30 1.87 -12.57 6.37
C PRO A 30 1.55 -11.15 5.85
N GLU A 31 1.92 -10.14 6.64
CA GLU A 31 1.88 -8.71 6.32
C GLU A 31 2.60 -8.35 5.00
N GLN A 32 3.76 -8.95 4.69
CA GLN A 32 4.49 -8.63 3.47
C GLN A 32 3.82 -9.20 2.22
N HIS A 33 3.17 -10.35 2.33
CA HIS A 33 2.47 -10.98 1.21
C HIS A 33 1.14 -10.26 0.93
N GLY A 34 0.38 -9.92 1.97
CA GLY A 34 -0.85 -9.11 1.84
C GLY A 34 -0.57 -7.76 1.19
N ASN A 35 0.46 -7.04 1.66
CA ASN A 35 0.85 -5.77 1.07
C ASN A 35 1.27 -5.89 -0.41
N GLN A 36 1.91 -6.98 -0.83
CA GLN A 36 2.25 -7.18 -2.25
C GLN A 36 1.01 -7.35 -3.14
N ARG A 37 0.01 -8.10 -2.69
CA ARG A 37 -1.26 -8.26 -3.41
C ARG A 37 -2.03 -6.94 -3.49
N ILE A 38 -2.11 -6.18 -2.40
CA ILE A 38 -2.76 -4.86 -2.40
C ILE A 38 -2.01 -3.86 -3.29
N ARG A 39 -0.67 -3.91 -3.34
CA ARG A 39 0.12 -3.10 -4.28
C ARG A 39 -0.22 -3.43 -5.74
N HIS A 40 -0.33 -4.71 -6.08
CA HIS A 40 -0.74 -5.13 -7.41
C HIS A 40 -2.14 -4.60 -7.73
N LEU A 41 -3.09 -4.78 -6.80
CA LEU A 41 -4.46 -4.28 -6.93
C LEU A 41 -4.48 -2.79 -7.25
N LEU A 42 -3.81 -1.96 -6.43
CA LEU A 42 -3.73 -0.52 -6.67
C LEU A 42 -3.17 -0.19 -8.06
N LYS A 43 -2.14 -0.92 -8.52
CA LYS A 43 -1.58 -0.74 -9.87
C LYS A 43 -2.58 -1.10 -10.98
N CYS A 44 -3.36 -2.17 -10.81
CA CYS A 44 -4.39 -2.59 -11.77
C CYS A 44 -5.49 -1.54 -11.92
N PHE A 45 -5.85 -0.87 -10.83
CA PHE A 45 -6.84 0.21 -10.80
C PHE A 45 -6.24 1.61 -11.09
N GLY A 46 -5.00 1.70 -11.59
CA GLY A 46 -4.37 2.97 -11.97
C GLY A 46 -3.99 3.88 -10.78
N LEU A 47 -3.99 3.34 -9.56
CA LEU A 47 -3.72 4.09 -8.34
C LEU A 47 -2.26 4.01 -7.94
N ARG A 48 -1.72 5.16 -7.51
CA ARG A 48 -0.43 5.18 -6.82
C ARG A 48 -0.48 4.37 -5.53
N THR A 49 0.55 3.56 -5.35
CA THR A 49 0.84 2.85 -4.11
C THR A 49 1.21 3.86 -3.02
N SER A 50 0.49 3.83 -1.90
CA SER A 50 0.80 4.66 -0.73
C SER A 50 0.41 3.91 0.53
N LEU A 51 1.12 4.16 1.63
CA LEU A 51 0.94 3.43 2.89
C LEU A 51 -0.50 3.55 3.41
N ILE A 52 -1.11 4.74 3.32
CA ILE A 52 -2.49 4.97 3.74
C ILE A 52 -3.48 4.10 2.96
N ARG A 53 -3.35 4.02 1.63
CA ARG A 53 -4.26 3.21 0.79
C ARG A 53 -4.09 1.74 1.09
N LEU A 54 -2.85 1.29 1.27
CA LEU A 54 -2.55 -0.08 1.67
C LEU A 54 -3.25 -0.40 2.99
N LYS A 55 -3.05 0.42 4.02
CA LYS A 55 -3.61 0.17 5.36
C LYS A 55 -5.14 0.30 5.42
N VAL A 56 -5.75 1.17 4.62
CA VAL A 56 -7.22 1.21 4.50
C VAL A 56 -7.76 -0.07 3.87
N ILE A 57 -7.16 -0.55 2.77
CA ILE A 57 -7.61 -1.80 2.12
C ILE A 57 -7.35 -3.01 3.02
N ASP A 58 -6.19 -3.06 3.67
CA ASP A 58 -5.82 -4.07 4.66
C ASP A 58 -6.81 -4.14 5.83
N ALA A 59 -7.23 -2.98 6.36
CA ALA A 59 -8.26 -2.89 7.39
C ALA A 59 -9.60 -3.45 6.91
N LEU A 60 -10.01 -3.13 5.69
CA LEU A 60 -11.25 -3.65 5.09
C LEU A 60 -11.21 -5.16 4.89
N LEU A 61 -10.06 -5.70 4.46
CA LEU A 61 -9.85 -7.14 4.29
C LEU A 61 -9.88 -7.87 5.64
N THR A 62 -9.18 -7.33 6.63
CA THR A 62 -9.15 -7.89 7.99
C THR A 62 -10.56 -7.89 8.59
N ALA A 63 -11.33 -6.82 8.41
CA ALA A 63 -12.71 -6.79 8.88
C ALA A 63 -13.60 -7.80 8.15
N ALA A 64 -13.47 -7.92 6.83
CA ALA A 64 -14.22 -8.88 6.03
C ALA A 64 -13.93 -10.33 6.47
N ASP A 65 -12.66 -10.67 6.74
CA ASP A 65 -12.24 -11.97 7.28
C ASP A 65 -12.91 -12.26 8.64
N ASN A 66 -13.05 -11.24 9.48
CA ASN A 66 -13.75 -11.31 10.76
C ASN A 66 -15.29 -11.21 10.65
N GLN A 67 -15.86 -11.32 9.44
CA GLN A 67 -17.29 -11.13 9.14
C GLN A 67 -17.86 -9.80 9.65
N ARG A 68 -17.01 -8.76 9.69
CA ARG A 68 -17.37 -7.40 10.08
C ARG A 68 -17.27 -6.46 8.89
N THR A 69 -18.03 -5.38 8.95
CA THR A 69 -17.99 -4.31 7.95
C THR A 69 -17.50 -3.02 8.57
N LEU A 70 -16.68 -2.25 7.86
CA LEU A 70 -16.13 -0.98 8.39
C LEU A 70 -16.74 0.23 7.70
N GLY A 71 -17.34 1.12 8.49
CA GLY A 71 -17.62 2.50 8.05
C GLY A 71 -16.40 3.41 8.24
N VAL A 72 -16.54 4.69 7.89
CA VAL A 72 -15.47 5.71 8.03
C VAL A 72 -14.89 5.73 9.45
N ARG A 73 -15.74 5.64 10.48
CA ARG A 73 -15.30 5.64 11.90
C ARG A 73 -14.45 4.43 12.25
N GLY A 74 -14.82 3.24 11.74
CA GLY A 74 -14.07 2.02 11.98
C GLY A 74 -12.69 2.06 11.32
N VAL A 75 -12.62 2.52 10.06
CA VAL A 75 -11.35 2.72 9.36
C VAL A 75 -10.48 3.76 10.07
N HIS A 76 -11.07 4.87 10.53
CA HIS A 76 -10.33 5.91 11.25
C HIS A 76 -9.77 5.41 12.58
N SER A 77 -10.57 4.69 13.38
CA SER A 77 -10.10 4.05 14.62
C SER A 77 -8.94 3.10 14.34
N HIS A 78 -9.09 2.23 13.33
CA HIS A 78 -8.07 1.25 12.99
C HIS A 78 -6.75 1.90 12.57
N LEU A 79 -6.81 2.99 11.79
CA LEU A 79 -5.61 3.75 11.42
C LEU A 79 -4.94 4.41 12.63
N LEU A 80 -5.72 4.92 13.59
CA LEU A 80 -5.19 5.48 14.84
C LEU A 80 -4.50 4.40 15.69
N GLU A 81 -5.10 3.21 15.80
CA GLU A 81 -4.54 2.06 16.52
C GLU A 81 -3.21 1.59 15.90
N LEU A 82 -3.07 1.72 14.58
CA LEU A 82 -1.82 1.46 13.85
C LEU A 82 -0.78 2.60 13.96
N GLY A 83 -1.07 3.66 14.73
CA GLY A 83 -0.17 4.80 14.89
C GLY A 83 -0.10 5.73 13.67
N ILE A 84 -1.15 5.73 12.83
CA ILE A 84 -1.26 6.57 11.63
C ILE A 84 -2.30 7.67 11.90
N PRO A 85 -1.89 8.82 12.47
CA PRO A 85 -2.82 9.89 12.80
C PRO A 85 -3.27 10.63 11.55
N LEU A 86 -4.38 10.18 10.96
CA LEU A 86 -5.09 10.91 9.92
C LEU A 86 -6.33 11.58 10.50
N SER A 87 -6.63 12.77 9.97
CA SER A 87 -7.89 13.44 10.25
C SER A 87 -9.06 12.64 9.67
N PHE A 88 -10.21 12.68 10.35
CA PHE A 88 -11.43 12.01 9.89
C PHE A 88 -11.83 12.43 8.47
N LEU A 89 -11.64 13.71 8.13
CA LEU A 89 -11.85 14.24 6.78
C LEU A 89 -10.96 13.55 5.75
N SER A 90 -9.67 13.43 6.02
CA SER A 90 -8.71 12.76 5.13
C SER A 90 -9.06 11.28 4.92
N VAL A 91 -9.52 10.57 5.96
CA VAL A 91 -10.00 9.18 5.82
C VAL A 91 -11.20 9.12 4.88
N ARG A 92 -12.17 10.03 5.04
CA ARG A 92 -13.33 10.12 4.16
C ARG A 92 -12.95 10.43 2.71
N GLU A 93 -11.97 11.31 2.49
CA GLU A 93 -11.45 11.62 1.16
C GLU A 93 -10.76 10.41 0.51
N VAL A 94 -9.95 9.67 1.27
CA VAL A 94 -9.32 8.43 0.78
C VAL A 94 -10.38 7.40 0.40
N LEU A 95 -11.36 7.16 1.26
CA LEU A 95 -12.46 6.21 0.98
C LEU A 95 -13.27 6.66 -0.24
N LYS A 96 -13.59 7.97 -0.35
CA LYS A 96 -14.27 8.52 -1.52
C LYS A 96 -13.46 8.30 -2.80
N ARG A 97 -12.14 8.53 -2.76
CA ARG A 97 -11.26 8.31 -3.92
C ARG A 97 -11.19 6.84 -4.29
N LEU A 98 -10.98 5.93 -3.33
CA LEU A 98 -10.97 4.49 -3.59
C LEU A 98 -12.30 3.99 -4.17
N CYS A 99 -13.43 4.55 -3.72
CA CYS A 99 -14.75 4.24 -4.26
C CYS A 99 -14.93 4.76 -5.68
N SER A 100 -14.51 5.99 -5.96
CA SER A 100 -14.56 6.59 -7.29
C SER A 100 -13.73 5.83 -8.33
N GLU A 101 -12.66 5.17 -7.90
CA GLU A 101 -11.75 4.44 -8.77
C GLU A 101 -12.14 2.97 -8.88
N GLY A 102 -13.21 2.54 -8.20
CA GLY A 102 -13.75 1.18 -8.31
C GLY A 102 -13.04 0.12 -7.45
N VAL A 103 -12.18 0.51 -6.51
CA VAL A 103 -11.48 -0.45 -5.63
C VAL A 103 -12.39 -0.91 -4.48
N ILE A 104 -13.22 -0.01 -3.97
CA ILE A 104 -14.16 -0.28 -2.88
C ILE A 104 -15.56 0.18 -3.25
N THR A 105 -16.57 -0.34 -2.56
CA THR A 105 -17.97 0.06 -2.69
C THR A 105 -18.51 0.50 -1.35
N LEU A 106 -19.37 1.53 -1.38
CA LEU A 106 -20.18 1.95 -0.24
C LEU A 106 -21.48 1.12 -0.22
N ASN A 107 -21.68 0.35 0.83
CA ASN A 107 -22.89 -0.44 1.04
C ASN A 107 -24.05 0.42 1.58
N ALA A 108 -25.28 -0.10 1.49
CA ALA A 108 -26.47 0.56 2.03
C ALA A 108 -26.39 0.86 3.54
N ASP A 109 -25.66 0.03 4.29
CA ASP A 109 -25.40 0.20 5.73
C ASP A 109 -24.34 1.28 6.05
N LYS A 110 -23.87 2.04 5.05
CA LYS A 110 -22.78 3.03 5.18
C LYS A 110 -21.41 2.44 5.53
N SER A 111 -21.28 1.12 5.41
CA SER A 111 -20.01 0.42 5.48
C SER A 111 -19.35 0.37 4.12
N TYR A 112 -18.03 0.19 4.11
CA TYR A 112 -17.24 -0.02 2.91
C TYR A 112 -16.83 -1.47 2.80
N SER A 113 -16.85 -1.98 1.57
CA SER A 113 -16.38 -3.32 1.22
C SER A 113 -15.51 -3.25 -0.02
N LEU A 114 -14.67 -4.25 -0.23
CA LEU A 114 -13.91 -4.36 -1.48
C LEU A 114 -14.87 -4.57 -2.65
N HIS A 115 -14.61 -3.92 -3.78
CA HIS A 115 -15.41 -4.12 -4.99
C HIS A 115 -15.18 -5.54 -5.54
N GLU A 116 -16.17 -6.13 -6.21
CA GLU A 116 -16.09 -7.51 -6.73
C GLU A 116 -14.90 -7.72 -7.68
N GLU A 117 -14.70 -6.82 -8.64
CA GLU A 117 -13.52 -6.82 -9.53
C GLU A 117 -12.20 -6.72 -8.77
N ALA A 118 -12.15 -5.90 -7.71
CA ALA A 118 -10.96 -5.76 -6.88
C ALA A 118 -10.68 -7.03 -6.06
N ALA A 119 -11.73 -7.70 -5.59
CA ALA A 119 -11.62 -8.99 -4.90
C ALA A 119 -11.05 -10.07 -5.83
N LYS A 120 -11.53 -10.17 -7.08
CA LYS A 120 -11.01 -11.13 -8.08
C LYS A 120 -9.51 -10.96 -8.33
N VAL A 121 -9.07 -9.70 -8.51
CA VAL A 121 -7.64 -9.37 -8.70
C VAL A 121 -6.84 -9.75 -7.45
N LEU A 122 -7.39 -9.52 -6.27
CA LEU A 122 -6.72 -9.85 -5.02
C LEU A 122 -6.59 -11.38 -4.84
N GLU A 123 -7.64 -12.15 -5.11
CA GLU A 123 -7.67 -13.63 -5.00
C GLU A 123 -6.77 -14.35 -6.03
N GLY A 124 -6.20 -13.62 -6.99
CA GLY A 124 -5.32 -14.20 -8.01
C GLY A 124 -6.08 -14.98 -9.08
N ARG A 125 -7.39 -14.73 -9.24
CA ARG A 125 -8.22 -15.24 -10.33
C ARG A 125 -8.26 -14.25 -11.51
N ALA A 126 -7.10 -13.73 -11.91
CA ALA A 126 -6.93 -12.88 -13.08
C ALA A 126 -6.28 -13.67 -14.21
#